data_AF-A0A4V1VLI9-F1
#
_entry.id   AF-A0A4V1VLI9-F1
#
_cell.length_a   1.000
_cell.length_b   1.000
_cell.length_c   1.000
_cell.angle_alpha   90.00
_cell.angle_beta   90.00
_cell.angle_gamma   90.00
#
_symmetry.space_group_name_H-M   'P 1'
#
loop_
_entity.id
_entity.type
_entity.pdbx_description
1 polymer ?
#
loop_
_entity_poly.entity_id
_entity_poly.type
_entity_poly.pdbx_seq_one_letter_code
_entity_poly.pdbx_strand_id
1 'polypeptide(L)'
;MDLPLVTGAWREGDPVGARKFVDLDRVVLESGDQLPAVRVAYETWGTFTGDNAVLVEHALTGDAHVVGPVGPGQPSPGWWDDLVGPGRPIDTDRWFVVATNILGGCQGTTGPSSTAPDGQPWGSRFPAL
;
A
#
# COMPACT_ATOMS: atom_id res chain seq x y z
N MET A 1 -1.80 20.63 22.38
CA MET A 1 -2.17 19.28 22.86
C MET A 1 -2.30 18.41 21.63
N ASP A 2 -1.34 17.53 21.39
CA ASP A 2 -1.45 16.49 20.36
C ASP A 2 -2.43 15.45 20.89
N LEU A 3 -3.69 15.55 20.48
CA LEU A 3 -4.56 14.39 20.62
C LEU A 3 -4.01 13.34 19.66
N PRO A 4 -3.75 12.10 20.11
CA PRO A 4 -3.43 11.04 19.19
C PRO A 4 -4.62 10.92 18.24
N LEU A 5 -4.38 11.21 16.96
CA LEU A 5 -5.36 11.01 15.92
C LEU A 5 -5.77 9.53 15.98
N VAL A 6 -6.99 9.25 16.43
CA VAL A 6 -7.56 7.90 16.50
C VAL A 6 -7.87 7.47 15.06
N THR A 7 -6.86 7.00 14.35
CA THR A 7 -7.02 6.47 13.00
C THR A 7 -6.33 5.11 12.93
N GLY A 8 -6.93 4.14 12.26
CA GLY A 8 -6.26 2.90 11.87
C GLY A 8 -5.25 3.06 10.71
N ALA A 9 -5.02 4.31 10.25
CA ALA A 9 -4.09 4.60 9.18
C ALA A 9 -2.63 4.54 9.67
N TRP A 10 -1.77 3.93 8.85
CA TRP A 10 -0.32 3.93 9.02
C TRP A 10 0.24 5.34 8.78
N ARG A 11 1.26 5.74 9.56
CA ARG A 11 1.94 7.04 9.46
C ARG A 11 3.45 6.87 9.36
N GLU A 12 4.11 7.89 8.81
CA GLU A 12 5.56 7.97 8.85
C GLU A 12 6.06 7.94 10.30
N GLY A 13 6.97 7.00 10.59
CA GLY A 13 7.46 6.72 11.93
C GLY A 13 6.83 5.48 12.58
N ASP A 14 5.67 5.01 12.09
CA ASP A 14 5.13 3.72 12.49
C ASP A 14 6.01 2.58 11.95
N PRO A 15 5.99 1.39 12.58
CA PRO A 15 6.67 0.23 12.04
C PRO A 15 6.23 -0.04 10.60
N VAL A 16 7.18 -0.24 9.69
CA VAL A 16 6.91 -0.38 8.25
C VAL A 16 6.27 -1.71 7.86
N GLY A 17 6.40 -2.74 8.71
CA GLY A 17 6.02 -4.11 8.37
C GLY A 17 6.89 -4.66 7.23
N ALA A 18 6.27 -5.33 6.26
CA ALA A 18 6.95 -5.84 5.06
C ALA A 18 6.87 -4.87 3.85
N ARG A 19 6.26 -3.69 4.03
CA ARG A 19 6.09 -2.70 2.97
C ARG A 19 7.43 -2.19 2.45
N LYS A 20 7.52 -2.13 1.13
CA LYS A 20 8.45 -1.30 0.37
C LYS A 20 7.71 -0.06 -0.10
N PHE A 21 8.46 0.97 -0.47
CA PHE A 21 7.89 2.22 -0.95
C PHE A 21 8.56 2.62 -2.27
N VAL A 22 7.75 3.17 -3.17
CA VAL A 22 8.23 3.86 -4.37
C VAL A 22 7.60 5.23 -4.41
N ASP A 23 8.42 6.25 -4.66
CA ASP A 23 7.97 7.62 -4.80
C ASP A 23 7.80 7.94 -6.28
N LEU A 24 6.63 8.46 -6.59
CA LEU A 24 6.26 9.03 -7.88
C LEU A 24 6.25 10.54 -7.74
N ASP A 25 6.62 11.22 -8.81
CA ASP A 25 6.48 12.67 -8.91
C ASP A 25 4.99 13.04 -9.04
N ARG A 26 4.69 14.05 -9.85
CA ARG A 26 3.33 14.52 -10.08
C ARG A 26 2.48 13.43 -10.74
N VAL A 27 1.33 13.15 -10.15
CA VAL A 27 0.26 12.32 -10.74
C VAL A 27 -0.92 13.22 -11.09
N VAL A 28 -1.34 13.18 -12.35
CA VAL A 28 -2.57 13.83 -12.83
C VAL A 28 -3.68 12.80 -12.80
N LEU A 29 -4.76 13.09 -12.09
CA LEU A 29 -5.92 12.22 -11.95
C LEU A 29 -6.86 12.37 -13.15
N GLU A 30 -7.79 11.42 -13.31
CA GLU A 30 -8.80 11.48 -14.38
C GLU A 30 -9.67 12.75 -14.27
N SER A 31 -9.92 13.24 -13.05
CA SER A 31 -10.62 14.50 -12.78
C SER A 31 -9.87 15.75 -13.27
N GLY A 32 -8.57 15.64 -13.58
CA GLY A 32 -7.67 16.74 -13.86
C GLY A 32 -6.99 17.33 -12.61
N ASP A 33 -7.42 16.93 -11.41
CA ASP A 33 -6.73 17.26 -10.16
C ASP A 33 -5.34 16.62 -10.12
N GLN A 34 -4.47 17.17 -9.28
CA GLN A 34 -3.06 16.81 -9.28
C GLN A 34 -2.55 16.55 -7.87
N LEU A 35 -1.91 15.41 -7.70
CA LEU A 35 -1.10 15.10 -6.53
C LEU A 35 0.35 15.44 -6.87
N PRO A 36 1.00 16.38 -6.15
CA PRO A 36 2.34 16.86 -6.50
C PRO A 36 3.45 15.82 -6.25
N ALA A 37 3.20 14.88 -5.35
CA ALA A 37 4.04 13.72 -5.07
C ALA A 37 3.15 12.59 -4.54
N VAL A 38 3.44 11.36 -4.95
CA VAL A 38 2.70 10.17 -4.51
C VAL A 38 3.70 9.11 -4.06
N ARG A 39 3.59 8.65 -2.82
CA ARG A 39 4.26 7.46 -2.32
C ARG A 39 3.33 6.27 -2.47
N VAL A 40 3.81 5.18 -3.06
CA VAL A 40 3.08 3.91 -3.16
C VAL A 40 3.75 2.89 -2.26
N ALA A 41 2.97 2.35 -1.31
CA ALA A 41 3.38 1.20 -0.51
C ALA A 41 3.05 -0.09 -1.25
N TYR A 42 3.97 -1.04 -1.26
CA TYR A 42 3.80 -2.33 -1.91
C TYR A 42 4.57 -3.45 -1.22
N GLU A 43 4.15 -4.69 -1.43
CA GLU A 43 4.84 -5.90 -1.01
C GLU A 43 5.09 -6.80 -2.23
N THR A 44 6.05 -7.73 -2.09
CA THR A 44 6.46 -8.61 -3.18
C THR A 44 6.81 -10.01 -2.68
N TRP A 45 6.47 -11.04 -3.45
CA TRP A 45 6.83 -12.44 -3.16
C TRP A 45 7.38 -13.13 -4.42
N GLY A 46 8.31 -14.07 -4.23
CA GLY A 46 9.00 -14.75 -5.34
C GLY A 46 10.17 -13.95 -5.91
N THR A 47 10.69 -14.40 -7.06
CA THR A 47 11.85 -13.79 -7.73
C THR A 47 11.48 -13.33 -9.14
N PHE A 48 11.76 -12.05 -9.45
CA PHE A 48 11.51 -11.49 -10.78
C PHE A 48 12.54 -11.98 -11.80
N THR A 49 12.06 -12.47 -12.94
CA THR A 49 12.89 -12.99 -14.04
C THR A 49 12.75 -12.19 -15.35
N GLY A 50 11.91 -11.14 -15.36
CA GLY A 50 11.74 -10.23 -16.50
C GLY A 50 10.33 -10.24 -17.07
N ASP A 51 9.64 -11.38 -17.04
CA ASP A 51 8.33 -11.59 -17.67
C ASP A 51 7.32 -12.32 -16.78
N ASN A 52 7.70 -12.67 -15.55
CA ASN A 52 6.89 -13.47 -14.62
C ASN A 52 6.16 -12.63 -13.55
N ALA A 53 5.83 -11.38 -13.84
CA ALA A 53 5.14 -10.52 -12.87
C ALA A 53 3.63 -10.81 -12.82
N VAL A 54 3.08 -10.90 -11.61
CA VAL A 54 1.63 -10.95 -11.36
C VAL A 54 1.27 -9.83 -10.39
N LEU A 55 0.36 -8.94 -10.80
CA LEU A 55 -0.20 -7.90 -9.94
C LEU A 55 -1.44 -8.44 -9.21
N VAL A 56 -1.46 -8.32 -7.88
CA VAL A 56 -2.61 -8.64 -7.04
C VAL A 56 -3.22 -7.33 -6.54
N GLU A 57 -4.45 -7.07 -6.95
CA GLU A 57 -5.21 -5.88 -6.54
C GLU A 57 -6.15 -6.24 -5.37
N HIS A 58 -6.03 -5.49 -4.27
CA HIS A 58 -6.85 -5.72 -3.09
C HIS A 58 -8.27 -5.12 -3.25
N ALA A 59 -9.21 -5.60 -2.44
CA ALA A 59 -10.56 -5.03 -2.35
C ALA A 59 -10.60 -3.76 -1.47
N LEU A 60 -11.78 -3.16 -1.28
CA LEU A 60 -11.97 -1.85 -0.63
C LEU A 60 -11.22 -1.65 0.71
N THR A 61 -11.22 -2.64 1.59
CA THR A 61 -10.60 -2.54 2.94
C THR A 61 -9.32 -3.37 3.07
N GLY A 62 -8.84 -3.94 1.97
CA GLY A 62 -7.56 -4.62 1.93
C GLY A 62 -6.39 -3.64 1.82
N ASP A 63 -5.19 -4.18 1.83
CA ASP A 63 -3.96 -3.43 1.62
C ASP A 63 -2.94 -4.27 0.84
N ALA A 64 -1.68 -3.81 0.82
CA ALA A 64 -0.59 -4.54 0.17
C ALA A 64 -0.28 -5.90 0.80
N HIS A 65 -0.77 -6.21 2.02
CA HIS A 65 -0.36 -7.40 2.77
C HIS A 65 -1.16 -8.64 2.35
N VAL A 66 -0.76 -9.25 1.25
CA VAL A 66 -1.46 -10.43 0.69
C VAL A 66 -1.19 -11.69 1.52
N VAL A 67 0.06 -11.89 1.95
CA VAL A 67 0.52 -13.08 2.68
C VAL A 67 1.42 -12.66 3.83
N GLY A 68 1.22 -13.25 5.00
CA GLY A 68 2.10 -13.08 6.14
C GLY A 68 1.38 -12.97 7.49
N PRO A 69 2.15 -13.04 8.59
CA PRO A 69 1.60 -12.96 9.92
C PRO A 69 1.29 -11.52 10.33
N VAL A 70 0.38 -11.38 11.30
CA VAL A 70 0.24 -10.14 12.09
C VAL A 70 1.58 -9.78 12.73
N GLY A 71 1.93 -8.50 12.74
CA GLY A 71 3.15 -8.00 13.35
C GLY A 71 3.18 -6.48 13.48
N PRO A 72 4.28 -5.89 13.99
CA PRO A 72 4.44 -4.44 14.01
C PRO A 72 4.25 -3.84 12.61
N GLY A 73 3.28 -2.94 12.47
CA GLY A 73 2.93 -2.33 11.18
C GLY A 73 1.98 -3.16 10.31
N GLN A 74 1.68 -4.41 10.69
CA GLN A 74 0.69 -5.27 10.03
C GLN A 74 -0.35 -5.75 11.04
N PRO A 75 -1.45 -4.99 11.25
CA PRO A 75 -2.42 -5.31 12.30
C PRO A 75 -3.32 -6.52 11.96
N SER A 76 -3.39 -6.91 10.69
CA SER A 76 -4.15 -8.06 10.18
C SER A 76 -3.23 -9.07 9.48
N PRO A 77 -3.58 -10.37 9.47
CA PRO A 77 -2.85 -11.35 8.68
C PRO A 77 -3.08 -11.11 7.18
N GLY A 78 -2.25 -11.74 6.35
CA GLY A 78 -2.39 -11.75 4.90
C GLY A 78 -3.80 -12.17 4.47
N TRP A 79 -4.46 -11.34 3.67
CA TRP A 79 -5.86 -11.56 3.29
C TRP A 79 -6.06 -12.67 2.24
N TRP A 80 -4.96 -13.13 1.63
CA TRP A 80 -4.86 -14.25 0.67
C TRP A 80 -3.58 -15.06 0.91
N ASP A 81 -3.26 -15.32 2.19
CA ASP A 81 -2.59 -16.57 2.59
C ASP A 81 -3.36 -17.76 1.96
N ASP A 82 -2.93 -19.00 1.97
CA ASP A 82 -3.54 -20.10 1.16
C ASP A 82 -3.53 -19.94 -0.38
N LEU A 83 -3.69 -18.74 -0.96
CA LEU A 83 -3.71 -18.54 -2.42
C LEU A 83 -2.35 -18.18 -3.00
N VAL A 84 -1.51 -17.43 -2.28
CA VAL A 84 -0.19 -16.97 -2.75
C VAL A 84 0.93 -17.62 -1.94
N GLY A 85 1.92 -18.21 -2.60
CA GLY A 85 3.12 -18.80 -1.97
C GLY A 85 3.66 -20.03 -2.71
N PRO A 86 4.72 -20.70 -2.21
CA PRO A 86 5.33 -21.85 -2.89
C PRO A 86 4.33 -22.99 -3.09
N GLY A 87 4.13 -23.40 -4.34
CA GLY A 87 3.20 -24.47 -4.73
C GLY A 87 1.70 -24.15 -4.54
N ARG A 88 1.33 -22.91 -4.18
CA ARG A 88 -0.06 -22.45 -4.06
C ARG A 88 -0.63 -22.05 -5.43
N PRO A 89 -1.96 -21.77 -5.57
CA PRO A 89 -2.56 -21.38 -6.85
C PRO A 89 -1.83 -20.24 -7.57
N ILE A 90 -1.41 -19.21 -6.83
CA ILE A 90 -0.48 -18.18 -7.28
C ILE A 90 0.91 -18.56 -6.74
N ASP A 91 1.58 -19.41 -7.51
CA ASP A 91 2.83 -20.06 -7.11
C ASP A 91 4.03 -19.12 -7.17
N THR A 92 4.61 -18.79 -6.01
CA THR A 92 5.77 -17.88 -5.92
C THR A 92 7.10 -18.54 -6.30
N ASP A 93 7.13 -19.85 -6.51
CA ASP A 93 8.29 -20.52 -7.14
C ASP A 93 8.34 -20.25 -8.66
N ARG A 94 7.24 -19.73 -9.23
CA ARG A 94 7.08 -19.44 -10.66
C ARG A 94 6.89 -17.95 -10.94
N TRP A 95 6.05 -17.29 -10.14
CA TRP A 95 5.64 -15.90 -10.35
C TRP A 95 6.30 -14.96 -9.34
N PHE A 96 6.65 -13.77 -9.82
CA PHE A 96 6.96 -12.62 -8.99
C PHE A 96 5.68 -11.84 -8.73
N VAL A 97 5.13 -12.02 -7.53
CA VAL A 97 3.86 -11.40 -7.14
C VAL A 97 4.14 -10.02 -6.56
N VAL A 98 3.39 -9.02 -6.99
CA VAL A 98 3.43 -7.64 -6.48
C VAL A 98 2.02 -7.26 -6.04
N ALA A 99 1.91 -6.62 -4.88
CA ALA A 99 0.65 -6.03 -4.43
C ALA A 99 0.91 -4.64 -3.87
N THR A 100 0.11 -3.67 -4.31
CA THR A 100 0.19 -2.27 -3.85
C THR A 100 -0.96 -1.97 -2.92
N ASN A 101 -0.75 -1.10 -1.93
CA ASN A 101 -1.87 -0.42 -1.28
C ASN A 101 -2.36 0.68 -2.23
N ILE A 102 -3.66 0.77 -2.46
CA ILE A 102 -4.24 1.66 -3.46
C ILE A 102 -4.00 3.14 -3.12
N LEU A 103 -3.94 3.99 -4.15
CA LEU A 103 -4.02 5.45 -4.00
C LEU A 103 -5.30 5.81 -3.24
N GLY A 104 -5.19 6.71 -2.26
CA GLY A 104 -6.32 7.04 -1.37
C GLY A 104 -6.51 6.08 -0.20
N GLY A 105 -5.78 4.94 -0.18
CA GLY A 105 -5.77 4.01 0.94
C GLY A 105 -5.08 4.58 2.19
N CYS A 106 -5.03 3.78 3.26
CA CYS A 106 -4.52 4.21 4.57
C CYS A 106 -3.34 3.39 5.11
N GLN A 107 -2.85 2.40 4.35
CA GLN A 107 -1.78 1.49 4.75
C GLN A 107 -0.48 1.78 3.96
N GLY A 108 -0.06 3.06 3.95
CA GLY A 108 1.26 3.49 3.47
C GLY A 108 1.31 4.19 2.11
N THR A 109 0.32 3.97 1.24
CA THR A 109 0.21 4.76 -0.01
C THR A 109 -0.41 6.12 0.29
N THR A 110 -0.04 7.15 -0.48
CA THR A 110 -0.58 8.50 -0.36
C THR A 110 -2.12 8.48 -0.39
N GLY A 111 -2.72 9.00 0.68
CA GLY A 111 -4.16 9.08 0.88
C GLY A 111 -4.53 10.23 1.83
N PRO A 112 -5.79 10.31 2.27
CA PRO A 112 -6.25 11.41 3.13
C PRO A 112 -5.50 11.56 4.45
N SER A 113 -4.93 10.48 4.99
CA SER A 113 -4.13 10.52 6.22
C SER A 113 -2.67 10.92 6.01
N SER A 114 -2.20 10.99 4.76
CA SER A 114 -0.82 11.36 4.44
C SER A 114 -0.57 12.86 4.63
N THR A 115 0.66 13.22 4.95
CA THR A 115 1.10 14.62 5.05
C THR A 115 1.10 15.28 3.66
N ALA A 116 0.41 16.41 3.54
CA ALA A 116 0.41 17.24 2.35
C ALA A 116 1.60 18.23 2.37
N PRO A 117 1.88 18.95 1.26
CA PRO A 117 3.04 19.86 1.17
C PRO A 117 3.07 20.98 2.20
N ASP A 118 1.93 21.34 2.79
CA ASP A 118 1.82 22.33 3.87
C ASP A 118 2.10 21.77 5.27
N GLY A 119 2.51 20.50 5.35
CA GLY A 119 2.82 19.80 6.59
C GLY A 119 1.59 19.30 7.37
N GLN A 120 0.37 19.49 6.84
CA GLN A 120 -0.87 19.01 7.45
C GLN A 120 -1.40 17.77 6.70
N PRO A 121 -2.18 16.87 7.35
CA PRO A 121 -2.81 15.76 6.64
C PRO A 121 -3.69 16.26 5.49
N TRP A 122 -3.69 15.57 4.35
CA TRP A 122 -4.56 15.93 3.21
C TRP A 122 -6.03 16.10 3.65
N GLY A 123 -6.56 15.14 4.39
CA GLY A 123 -7.91 15.16 4.94
C GLY A 123 -8.96 15.37 3.86
N SER A 124 -9.88 16.31 4.10
CA SER A 124 -10.93 16.69 3.15
C SER A 124 -10.43 17.34 1.86
N ARG A 125 -9.13 17.63 1.76
CA ARG A 125 -8.49 18.23 0.57
C ARG A 125 -7.93 17.18 -0.37
N PHE A 126 -7.93 15.91 0.04
CA PHE A 126 -7.54 14.83 -0.87
C PHE A 126 -8.54 14.80 -2.04
N PRO A 127 -8.07 14.76 -3.29
CA PRO A 127 -8.94 14.80 -4.46
C PRO A 127 -9.85 13.56 -4.53
N ALA A 128 -10.99 13.71 -5.19
CA ALA A 128 -11.81 12.57 -5.57
C ALA A 128 -11.05 11.72 -6.61
N LEU A 129 -11.06 10.41 -6.41
CA LEU A 129 -10.44 9.42 -7.30
C LEU A 129 -11.46 8.89 -8.31
#